data_AF-A0A1T5H5Q0-F1
#
_entry.id   AF-A0A1T5H5Q0-F1
#
_cell.length_a   1.000
_cell.length_b   1.000
_cell.length_c   1.000
_cell.angle_alpha   90.00
_cell.angle_beta   90.00
_cell.angle_gamma   90.00
#
_symmetry.space_group_name_H-M   'P 1'
#
loop_
_entity.id
_entity.type
_entity.pdbx_description
1 polymer ?
#
loop_
_entity_poly.entity_id
_entity_poly.type
_entity_poly.pdbx_seq_one_letter_code
_entity_poly.pdbx_strand_id
1 'polypeptide(L)' 'MLPAGEVLLGEKLDGIAAAQAEGRIVADFTPMDVVRLVAALTQLWCMTGAARDATEHAARRATIMRAVGRLLRV' A
#
# COMPACT_ATOMS: atom_id res chain seq x y z
N MET A 1 22.32 -4.59 -14.74
CA MET A 1 20.93 -4.08 -14.80
C MET A 1 20.25 -4.54 -13.53
N LEU A 2 19.88 -3.62 -12.63
CA LEU A 2 18.99 -3.98 -11.53
C LEU A 2 17.63 -4.31 -12.16
N PRO A 3 17.01 -5.45 -11.82
CA PRO A 3 15.74 -5.86 -12.41
C PRO A 3 14.69 -4.81 -12.06
N ALA A 4 13.84 -4.41 -12.99
CA ALA A 4 12.92 -3.27 -12.86
C ALA A 4 12.10 -3.23 -11.54
N GLY A 5 11.90 -4.37 -10.87
CA GLY A 5 11.25 -4.45 -9.56
C GLY A 5 12.00 -3.79 -8.40
N GLU A 6 13.34 -3.77 -8.41
CA GLU A 6 14.14 -3.14 -7.34
C GLU A 6 14.06 -1.60 -7.41
N VAL A 7 14.04 -1.04 -8.62
CA VAL A 7 13.88 0.41 -8.84
C VAL A 7 12.49 0.88 -8.35
N LEU A 8 11.45 0.14 -8.70
CA LEU A 8 10.07 0.44 -8.28
C LEU A 8 9.86 0.29 -6.77
N LEU A 9 10.59 -0.60 -6.11
CA LEU A 9 10.56 -0.71 -4.65
C LEU A 9 11.26 0.49 -4.00
N GLY A 10 12.43 0.90 -4.51
CA GLY A 10 13.15 2.09 -4.06
C GLY A 10 12.26 3.34 -4.09
N GLU A 11 11.64 3.64 -5.23
CA GLU A 11 10.74 4.80 -5.38
C GLU A 11 9.56 4.79 -4.39
N LYS A 12 9.02 3.60 -4.08
CA LYS A 12 7.95 3.46 -3.08
C LYS A 12 8.44 3.77 -1.68
N LEU A 13 9.61 3.27 -1.31
CA LEU A 13 10.20 3.49 0.01
C LEU A 13 10.51 4.98 0.20
N ASP A 14 11.09 5.63 -0.82
CA ASP A 14 11.39 7.06 -0.79
C ASP A 14 10.13 7.92 -0.66
N GLY A 15 9.07 7.58 -1.42
CA GLY A 15 7.78 8.27 -1.32
C GLY A 15 7.12 8.12 0.05
N ILE A 16 7.25 6.96 0.70
CA ILE A 16 6.75 6.74 2.06
C ILE A 16 7.58 7.54 3.07
N ALA A 17 8.92 7.51 2.96
CA ALA A 17 9.81 8.26 3.83
C ALA A 17 9.54 9.78 3.76
N ALA A 18 9.35 10.33 2.56
CA ALA A 18 8.97 11.72 2.37
C ALA A 18 7.61 12.04 3.04
N ALA A 19 6.61 11.18 2.87
CA ALA A 19 5.31 11.35 3.50
C ALA A 19 5.36 11.29 5.04
N GLN A 20 6.25 10.48 5.60
CA GLN A 20 6.51 10.43 7.05
C GLN A 20 7.21 11.70 7.54
N ALA A 21 8.22 12.19 6.79
CA ALA A 21 8.89 13.45 7.10
C ALA A 21 7.93 14.66 7.08
N GLU A 22 6.93 14.63 6.20
CA GLU A 22 5.86 15.63 6.12
C GLU A 22 4.73 15.43 7.14
N GLY A 23 4.79 14.40 7.99
CA GLY A 23 3.75 14.10 8.99
C GLY A 23 2.42 13.62 8.39
N ARG A 24 2.39 13.21 7.13
CA ARG A 24 1.18 12.67 6.46
C ARG A 24 0.94 11.20 6.77
N ILE A 25 1.98 10.48 7.20
CA ILE A 25 1.96 9.06 7.57
C ILE A 25 2.65 8.91 8.93
N VAL A 26 2.11 8.05 9.79
CA VAL A 26 2.71 7.71 11.09
C VAL A 26 4.16 7.23 10.93
N ALA A 27 5.04 7.70 11.81
CA ALA A 27 6.47 7.38 11.77
C ALA A 27 6.85 6.12 12.58
N ASP A 28 5.86 5.50 13.24
CA ASP A 28 6.06 4.31 14.11
C ASP A 28 6.48 3.05 13.33
N PHE A 29 6.32 3.06 12.01
CA PHE A 29 6.67 1.96 11.11
C PHE A 29 7.78 2.39 10.16
N THR A 30 8.67 1.47 9.79
CA THR A 30 9.61 1.76 8.70
C THR A 30 8.88 1.83 7.35
N PRO A 31 9.42 2.51 6.33
CA PRO A 31 8.85 2.49 4.99
C PRO A 31 8.62 1.07 4.45
N MET A 32 9.51 0.13 4.80
CA MET A 32 9.38 -1.28 4.41
C MET A 32 8.20 -1.96 5.10
N ASP A 33 7.96 -1.67 6.38
CA ASP A 33 6.81 -2.22 7.12
C ASP A 33 5.50 -1.74 6.52
N VAL A 34 5.43 -0.48 6.11
CA VAL A 34 4.28 0.08 5.39
C VAL A 34 4.03 -0.65 4.07
N VAL A 35 5.07 -0.87 3.25
CA VAL A 35 4.94 -1.63 1.99
C VAL A 35 4.44 -3.05 2.27
N ARG A 36 5.01 -3.75 3.26
CA ARG A 36 4.62 -5.11 3.63
C ARG A 36 3.18 -5.19 4.12
N LEU A 37 2.74 -4.24 4.94
CA LEU A 37 1.36 -4.17 5.43
C LEU A 37 0.37 -3.99 4.27
N VAL A 38 0.64 -3.04 3.36
CA VAL A 38 -0.22 -2.79 2.20
C VAL A 38 -0.27 -4.01 1.27
N ALA A 39 0.87 -4.67 1.06
CA ALA A 39 0.94 -5.90 0.27
C ALA A 39 0.13 -7.03 0.91
N ALA A 40 0.27 -7.25 2.22
CA ALA A 40 -0.49 -8.27 2.95
C ALA A 40 -2.01 -8.02 2.90
N LEU A 41 -2.43 -6.76 3.11
CA LEU A 41 -3.83 -6.38 2.99
C LEU A 41 -4.34 -6.63 1.57
N THR A 42 -3.59 -6.24 0.54
CA THR A 42 -3.98 -6.46 -0.85
C THR A 42 -4.07 -7.95 -1.18
N GLN A 43 -3.12 -8.76 -0.70
CA GLN A 43 -3.08 -10.20 -0.93
C GLN A 43 -4.29 -10.91 -0.30
N LEU A 44 -4.75 -10.48 0.88
CA LEU A 44 -5.96 -11.02 1.52
C LEU A 44 -7.17 -10.92 0.58
N TRP A 45 -7.29 -9.85 -0.18
CA TRP A 45 -8.37 -9.68 -1.17
C TRP A 45 -8.14 -10.50 -2.44
N CYS A 46 -6.89 -10.76 -2.83
CA CYS A 46 -6.57 -11.69 -3.93
C CYS A 46 -6.85 -13.16 -3.57
N MET A 47 -6.87 -13.52 -2.28
CA MET A 47 -7.29 -14.85 -1.83
C MET A 47 -8.81 -15.05 -1.87
N THR A 48 -9.59 -13.97 -2.04
CA THR A 48 -11.02 -14.09 -2.35
C THR A 48 -11.22 -14.36 -3.84
N GLY A 49 -12.38 -14.90 -4.24
CA GLY A 49 -12.70 -15.07 -5.66
C GLY A 49 -12.53 -13.76 -6.44
N ALA A 50 -12.15 -13.86 -7.72
CA ALA A 50 -11.98 -12.71 -8.60
C ALA A 50 -13.20 -11.77 -8.54
N ALA A 51 -12.96 -10.45 -8.65
CA ALA A 51 -14.07 -9.50 -8.74
C ALA A 51 -14.95 -9.85 -9.94
N ARG A 52 -16.28 -9.80 -9.78
CA ARG A 52 -17.21 -10.15 -10.86
C ARG A 52 -17.15 -9.15 -12.03
N ASP A 53 -16.87 -7.89 -11.72
CA ASP A 53 -16.82 -6.79 -12.67
C ASP A 53 -15.87 -5.66 -12.20
N ALA A 54 -15.71 -4.65 -13.05
CA ALA A 54 -14.87 -3.48 -12.77
C ALA A 54 -15.38 -2.64 -11.59
N THR A 55 -16.71 -2.60 -11.36
CA THR A 55 -17.33 -1.85 -10.25
C THR A 55 -16.97 -2.49 -8.91
N GLU A 56 -17.08 -3.81 -8.83
CA GLU A 56 -16.67 -4.56 -7.64
C GLU A 56 -15.17 -4.43 -7.39
N HIS A 57 -14.35 -4.52 -8.44
CA HIS A 57 -12.91 -4.30 -8.32
C HIS A 57 -12.58 -2.91 -7.76
N ALA A 58 -13.24 -1.86 -8.27
CA ALA A 58 -13.09 -0.50 -7.77
C ALA A 58 -13.55 -0.36 -6.30
N ALA A 59 -14.66 -1.02 -5.92
CA ALA A 59 -15.15 -1.02 -4.55
C ALA A 59 -14.19 -1.72 -3.57
N ARG A 60 -13.58 -2.84 -3.98
CA ARG A 60 -12.53 -3.54 -3.22
C ARG A 60 -11.30 -2.65 -3.05
N ARG A 61 -10.81 -2.04 -4.13
CA ARG A 61 -9.69 -1.08 -4.09
C ARG A 61 -9.97 0.09 -3.15
N ALA A 62 -11.16 0.71 -3.25
CA ALA A 62 -11.56 1.82 -2.38
C ALA A 62 -11.60 1.41 -0.91
N THR A 63 -12.00 0.17 -0.62
CA THR A 63 -12.02 -0.38 0.74
C THR A 63 -10.62 -0.56 1.31
N ILE A 64 -9.67 -1.09 0.54
CA ILE A 64 -8.25 -1.17 0.94
C ILE A 64 -7.70 0.23 1.22
N MET A 65 -7.92 1.18 0.32
CA MET A 65 -7.45 2.57 0.49
C MET A 65 -8.01 3.22 1.77
N ARG A 66 -9.29 2.97 2.09
CA ARG A 66 -9.89 3.44 3.36
C ARG A 66 -9.27 2.77 4.59
N ALA A 67 -9.06 1.45 4.54
CA ALA A 67 -8.46 0.72 5.66
C ALA A 67 -7.01 1.18 5.92
N VAL A 68 -6.19 1.24 4.87
CA VAL A 68 -4.82 1.74 4.93
C VAL A 68 -4.79 3.20 5.41
N GLY A 69 -5.67 4.05 4.87
CA GLY A 69 -5.77 5.45 5.26
C GLY A 69 -6.12 5.65 6.74
N ARG A 70 -6.94 4.76 7.34
CA ARG A 70 -7.25 4.81 8.78
C ARG A 70 -6.09 4.31 9.66
N LEU A 71 -5.30 3.37 9.17
CA LEU A 71 -4.19 2.78 9.93
C LEU A 71 -2.95 3.66 9.93
N LEU A 72 -2.69 4.37 8.83
CA LEU A 72 -1.40 5.00 8.59
C LEU A 72 -1.40 6.53 8.63
N ARG A 73 -2.57 7.20 8.60
CA ARG A 73 -2.61 8.67 8.63
C ARG A 73 -2.56 9.18 10.06
N VAL A 74 -1.91 10.34 10.22
CA VAL A 74 -1.90 11.17 11.43
C VAL A 74 -3.16 12.02 11.48
#